data_AF-A0A394D1K2-F1
#
_entry.id   AF-A0A394D1K2-F1
#
_cell.length_a   1.000
_cell.length_b   1.000
_cell.length_c   1.000
_cell.angle_alpha   90.00
_cell.angle_beta   90.00
_cell.angle_gamma   90.00
#
_symmetry.space_group_name_H-M   'P 1'
#
loop_
_entity.id
_entity.type
_entity.pdbx_description
1 polymer ?
#
loop_
_entity_poly.entity_id
_entity_poly.type
_entity_poly.pdbx_seq_one_letter_code
_entity_poly.pdbx_strand_id
1 'polypeptide(L)'
;MSSSMGTPSTVLNLKAEPQNITNSFPPPPQFQPENAAADITKSVNELGSLAAAIEVFKNRYDELQKHFDFITKAIDEESNEITASVSLNQGTVTTTAIGGDVAVQTVTENDGKSLDSANIPKLNVNDNENEIVKDGIENGNENVKENESEIVTLCKTMDSRGFRRYILMHIPDDEAALREQVPEALKSSPNPAKLVFESIGRFYVSGSKAYMKTPHMVRARQASVLVLECYLMFGGVESEKEVDKSLKKDVGFAAFEWRNRMVVEGGVAMAVEIDARGLLLLIVGFGISNLFTNEDVLNLVRLSNPGQISQVLRKSQALFKRVSGK
;
A
#
# COMPACT_ATOMS: atom_id res chain seq x y z
N MET A 1 12.11 54.20 -74.35
CA MET A 1 12.02 54.28 -72.88
C MET A 1 11.25 53.03 -72.45
N SER A 2 11.97 51.97 -72.07
CA SER A 2 12.31 51.61 -70.67
C SER A 2 11.08 51.02 -69.97
N SER A 3 11.06 49.92 -69.23
CA SER A 3 11.98 48.86 -68.76
C SER A 3 11.02 47.80 -68.14
N SER A 4 11.18 46.49 -68.34
CA SER A 4 12.00 45.51 -67.58
C SER A 4 11.63 45.29 -66.10
N MET A 5 11.68 44.01 -65.71
CA MET A 5 11.64 43.34 -64.37
C MET A 5 10.27 42.82 -63.87
N GLY A 6 10.08 41.55 -63.46
CA GLY A 6 10.98 40.39 -63.44
C GLY A 6 10.37 39.09 -62.83
N THR A 7 10.71 37.94 -63.45
CA THR A 7 11.03 36.61 -62.86
C THR A 7 9.90 35.70 -62.26
N PRO A 8 10.12 34.39 -61.97
CA PRO A 8 9.87 33.29 -62.91
C PRO A 8 9.08 32.08 -62.30
N SER A 9 8.36 31.32 -63.14
CA SER A 9 7.80 30.02 -62.73
C SER A 9 8.63 28.87 -63.28
N THR A 10 9.35 28.18 -62.38
CA THR A 10 10.09 26.94 -62.61
C THR A 10 9.09 25.79 -62.82
N VAL A 11 9.09 25.18 -64.01
CA VAL A 11 8.41 23.90 -64.26
C VAL A 11 9.49 22.81 -64.33
N LEU A 12 9.52 21.93 -63.33
CA LEU A 12 10.39 20.76 -63.29
C LEU A 12 9.90 19.72 -64.29
N ASN A 13 10.78 19.39 -65.24
CA ASN A 13 10.63 18.33 -66.22
C ASN A 13 11.14 17.02 -65.60
N LEU A 14 10.24 16.09 -65.27
CA LEU A 14 10.60 14.72 -64.88
C LEU A 14 10.27 13.76 -66.04
N LYS A 15 11.32 13.42 -66.78
CA LYS A 15 11.35 12.38 -67.80
C LYS A 15 11.31 11.02 -67.10
N ALA A 16 10.25 10.25 -67.33
CA ALA A 16 10.13 8.87 -66.86
C ALA A 16 10.91 7.91 -67.79
N GLU A 17 11.85 7.16 -67.24
CA GLU A 17 12.42 5.94 -67.84
C GLU A 17 11.56 4.72 -67.47
N PRO A 18 11.39 3.72 -68.36
CA PRO A 18 10.62 2.52 -68.07
C PRO A 18 11.50 1.48 -67.36
N GLN A 19 11.23 1.25 -66.07
CA GLN A 19 11.82 0.14 -65.32
C GLN A 19 11.05 -1.17 -65.63
N ASN A 20 11.82 -2.17 -66.07
CA ASN A 20 11.43 -3.54 -66.39
C ASN A 20 11.00 -4.29 -65.11
N ILE A 21 9.73 -4.66 -65.00
CA ILE A 21 9.20 -5.50 -63.90
C ILE A 21 8.98 -6.90 -64.46
N THR A 22 10.04 -7.71 -64.48
CA THR A 22 9.90 -9.16 -64.64
C THR A 22 9.44 -9.73 -63.31
N ASN A 23 8.25 -10.33 -63.31
CA ASN A 23 7.60 -10.98 -62.17
C ASN A 23 8.49 -12.06 -61.55
N SER A 24 8.96 -11.84 -60.32
CA SER A 24 9.42 -12.92 -59.43
C SER A 24 8.42 -13.10 -58.29
N PHE A 25 7.36 -13.86 -58.54
CA PHE A 25 6.52 -14.37 -57.46
C PHE A 25 7.32 -15.41 -56.65
N PRO A 26 7.36 -15.35 -55.31
CA PRO A 26 7.85 -16.47 -54.52
C PRO A 26 6.90 -17.67 -54.72
N PRO A 27 7.42 -18.91 -54.80
CA PRO A 27 6.57 -20.08 -54.89
C PRO A 27 5.72 -20.18 -53.60
N PRO A 28 4.48 -20.69 -53.69
CA PRO A 28 3.64 -20.91 -52.51
C PRO A 28 4.33 -21.91 -51.56
N PRO A 29 4.10 -21.81 -50.23
CA PRO A 29 4.70 -22.72 -49.26
C PRO A 29 4.35 -24.16 -49.63
N GLN A 30 5.36 -24.97 -49.94
CA GLN A 30 5.17 -26.41 -50.04
C GLN A 30 4.89 -26.94 -48.63
N PHE A 31 3.65 -27.38 -48.39
CA PHE A 31 3.33 -28.20 -47.22
C PHE A 31 4.12 -29.51 -47.35
N GLN A 32 5.25 -29.60 -46.66
CA GLN A 32 5.99 -30.85 -46.47
C GLN A 32 5.29 -31.69 -45.38
N PRO A 33 4.68 -32.85 -45.71
CA PRO A 33 3.95 -33.66 -44.72
C PRO A 33 4.85 -34.30 -43.66
N GLU A 34 6.16 -34.34 -43.89
CA GLU A 34 7.12 -35.10 -43.09
C GLU A 34 7.44 -34.44 -41.73
N ASN A 35 7.30 -33.11 -41.62
CA ASN A 35 7.52 -32.39 -40.36
C ASN A 35 6.24 -32.24 -39.52
N ALA A 36 5.06 -32.31 -40.13
CA ALA A 36 3.79 -32.13 -39.44
C ALA A 36 3.52 -33.24 -38.41
N ALA A 37 3.88 -34.49 -38.73
CA ALA A 37 3.75 -35.61 -37.80
C ALA A 37 4.65 -35.45 -36.57
N ALA A 38 5.90 -35.01 -36.77
CA ALA A 38 6.83 -34.75 -35.68
C ALA A 38 6.36 -33.61 -34.77
N ASP A 39 5.89 -32.51 -35.35
CA ASP A 39 5.34 -31.37 -34.60
C ASP A 39 4.10 -31.76 -33.77
N ILE A 40 3.21 -32.57 -34.33
CA ILE A 40 2.03 -33.09 -33.60
C ILE A 40 2.48 -33.95 -32.42
N THR A 41 3.44 -34.87 -32.61
CA THR A 41 3.91 -35.71 -31.49
C THR A 41 4.58 -34.89 -30.38
N LYS A 42 5.30 -33.82 -30.74
CA LYS A 42 5.89 -32.89 -29.79
C LYS A 42 4.82 -32.17 -28.98
N SER A 43 3.81 -31.59 -29.64
CA SER A 43 2.71 -30.90 -28.95
C SER A 43 1.89 -31.83 -28.06
N VAL A 44 1.68 -33.09 -28.46
CA VAL A 44 1.00 -34.10 -27.64
C VAL A 44 1.81 -34.43 -26.38
N ASN A 45 3.13 -34.54 -26.49
CA ASN A 45 4.01 -34.76 -25.34
C ASN A 45 4.04 -33.56 -24.39
N GLU A 46 4.09 -32.33 -24.93
CA GLU A 46 4.00 -31.09 -24.13
C GLU A 46 2.67 -31.00 -23.38
N LEU A 47 1.56 -31.37 -24.02
CA LEU A 47 0.25 -31.42 -23.38
C LEU A 47 0.21 -32.46 -22.25
N GLY A 48 0.81 -33.64 -22.44
CA GLY A 48 0.93 -34.65 -21.40
C GLY A 48 1.75 -34.18 -20.21
N SER A 49 2.88 -33.51 -20.46
CA SER A 49 3.71 -32.89 -19.42
C SER A 49 2.95 -31.80 -18.65
N LEU A 50 2.21 -30.94 -19.36
CA LEU A 50 1.38 -29.91 -18.75
C LEU A 50 0.25 -30.51 -17.89
N ALA A 51 -0.42 -31.56 -18.39
CA ALA A 51 -1.47 -32.25 -17.64
C ALA A 51 -0.93 -32.82 -16.32
N ALA A 52 0.24 -33.48 -16.36
CA ALA A 52 0.90 -33.97 -15.16
C ALA A 52 1.27 -32.83 -14.19
N ALA A 53 1.76 -31.70 -14.72
CA ALA A 53 2.08 -30.54 -13.89
C ALA A 53 0.83 -29.94 -13.21
N ILE A 54 -0.30 -29.88 -13.91
CA ILE A 54 -1.59 -29.42 -13.37
C ILE A 54 -2.09 -30.38 -12.28
N GLU A 55 -1.93 -31.69 -12.48
CA GLU A 55 -2.30 -32.69 -11.47
C GLU A 55 -1.45 -32.54 -10.20
N VAL A 56 -0.13 -32.37 -10.34
CA VAL A 56 0.77 -32.09 -9.21
C VAL A 56 0.35 -30.79 -8.50
N PHE A 57 0.05 -29.73 -9.25
CA PHE A 57 -0.42 -28.47 -8.68
C PHE A 57 -1.71 -28.65 -7.89
N LYS A 58 -2.69 -29.37 -8.46
CA LYS A 58 -3.97 -29.65 -7.79
C LYS A 58 -3.76 -30.41 -6.48
N ASN A 59 -2.91 -31.44 -6.50
CA ASN A 59 -2.60 -32.22 -5.30
C ASN A 59 -1.97 -31.34 -4.20
N ARG A 60 -1.08 -30.40 -4.57
CA ARG A 60 -0.49 -29.44 -3.63
C ARG A 60 -1.50 -28.42 -3.10
N TYR A 61 -2.43 -28.00 -3.94
CA TYR A 61 -3.52 -27.13 -3.51
C TYR A 61 -4.44 -27.84 -2.51
N ASP A 62 -4.81 -29.10 -2.77
CA ASP A 62 -5.63 -29.90 -1.86
C ASP A 62 -4.93 -30.17 -0.52
N GLU A 63 -3.61 -30.42 -0.55
CA GLU A 63 -2.77 -30.52 0.65
C GLU A 63 -2.81 -29.22 1.47
N LEU A 64 -2.64 -28.07 0.81
CA LEU A 64 -2.69 -26.77 1.45
C LEU A 64 -4.08 -26.48 2.05
N GLN A 65 -5.16 -26.84 1.36
CA GLN A 65 -6.52 -26.67 1.87
C GLN A 65 -6.74 -27.47 3.15
N LYS A 66 -6.26 -28.72 3.21
CA LYS A 66 -6.31 -29.54 4.44
C LYS A 66 -5.55 -28.90 5.59
N HIS A 67 -4.41 -28.27 5.33
CA HIS A 67 -3.67 -27.54 6.36
C HIS A 67 -4.46 -26.35 6.90
N PHE A 68 -5.14 -25.60 6.03
CA PHE A 68 -6.02 -24.51 6.47
C PHE A 68 -7.17 -25.03 7.34
N ASP A 69 -7.86 -26.09 6.91
CA ASP A 69 -8.97 -26.67 7.66
C ASP A 69 -8.50 -27.18 9.05
N PHE A 70 -7.30 -27.76 9.12
CA PHE A 70 -6.69 -28.18 10.39
C PHE A 70 -6.41 -26.98 11.31
N ILE A 71 -5.83 -25.90 10.79
CA ILE A 71 -5.55 -24.68 11.57
C ILE A 71 -6.86 -24.07 12.07
N THR A 72 -7.89 -23.97 11.22
CA THR A 72 -9.20 -23.47 11.63
C THR A 72 -9.78 -24.31 12.77
N LYS A 73 -9.74 -25.64 12.64
CA LYS A 73 -10.23 -26.55 13.68
C LYS A 73 -9.46 -26.40 15.00
N ALA A 74 -8.13 -26.26 14.95
CA ALA A 74 -7.30 -26.07 16.14
C ALA A 74 -7.62 -24.75 16.84
N ILE A 75 -7.82 -23.66 16.10
CA ILE A 75 -8.22 -22.36 16.65
C ILE A 75 -9.60 -22.44 17.30
N ASP A 76 -10.55 -23.15 16.68
CA ASP A 76 -11.90 -23.34 17.24
C ASP A 76 -11.87 -24.19 18.51
N GLU A 77 -11.04 -25.24 18.55
CA GLU A 77 -10.83 -26.07 19.74
C GLU A 77 -10.24 -25.25 20.90
N GLU A 78 -9.19 -24.48 20.65
CA GLU A 78 -8.54 -23.62 21.65
C GLU A 78 -9.47 -22.49 22.13
N SER A 79 -10.24 -21.89 21.22
CA SER A 79 -11.23 -20.85 21.57
C SER A 79 -12.37 -21.38 22.44
N ASN A 80 -12.83 -22.61 22.18
CA ASN A 80 -13.85 -23.27 22.98
C ASN A 80 -13.32 -23.68 24.37
N GLU A 81 -12.07 -24.13 24.46
CA GLU A 81 -11.41 -24.46 25.74
C GLU A 81 -11.22 -23.21 26.62
N ILE A 82 -10.85 -22.08 26.02
CA ILE A 82 -10.79 -20.78 26.71
C ILE A 82 -12.18 -20.36 27.21
N THR A 83 -13.23 -20.52 26.40
CA THR A 83 -14.61 -20.17 26.78
C THR A 83 -15.13 -21.07 27.93
N ALA A 84 -14.79 -22.36 27.90
CA ALA A 84 -15.14 -23.31 28.96
C ALA A 84 -14.39 -23.03 30.27
N SER A 85 -13.11 -22.67 30.21
CA SER A 85 -12.30 -22.32 31.40
C SER A 85 -12.69 -20.99 32.02
N VAL A 86 -13.19 -20.02 31.25
CA VAL A 86 -13.76 -18.77 31.77
C VAL A 86 -15.06 -19.01 32.55
N SER A 87 -15.87 -20.01 32.17
CA SER A 87 -17.11 -20.36 32.90
C SER A 87 -16.89 -21.07 34.24
N LEU A 88 -15.74 -21.72 34.45
CA LEU A 88 -15.38 -22.37 35.73
C LEU A 88 -14.78 -21.41 36.77
N ASN A 89 -14.37 -20.21 36.36
CA ASN A 89 -13.72 -19.23 37.25
C ASN A 89 -14.67 -18.13 37.77
N GLN A 90 -15.98 -18.26 37.56
CA GLN A 90 -16.98 -17.46 38.31
C GLN A 90 -17.54 -18.26 39.49
N GLY A 91 -16.67 -18.49 40.46
CA GLY A 91 -17.04 -18.98 41.79
C GLY A 91 -17.21 -17.82 42.78
N THR A 92 -18.46 -17.60 43.20
CA THR A 92 -18.88 -17.17 44.54
C THR A 92 -18.47 -15.77 45.03
N VAL A 93 -19.41 -14.82 44.94
CA VAL A 93 -19.55 -13.74 45.92
C VAL A 93 -20.94 -13.88 46.54
N THR A 94 -21.00 -14.43 47.75
CA THR A 94 -22.17 -14.37 48.64
C THR A 94 -22.27 -12.96 49.20
N THR A 95 -23.29 -12.20 48.78
CA THR A 95 -23.75 -11.02 49.51
C THR A 95 -25.19 -11.24 49.93
N THR A 96 -25.38 -11.23 51.24
CA THR A 96 -26.62 -11.38 51.99
C THR A 96 -27.68 -10.38 51.52
N ALA A 97 -28.86 -10.86 51.13
CA ALA A 97 -30.03 -10.03 50.87
C ALA A 97 -31.05 -10.23 52.00
N ILE A 98 -31.32 -9.15 52.72
CA ILE A 98 -32.44 -9.00 53.65
C ILE A 98 -33.58 -8.33 52.87
N GLY A 99 -34.72 -9.02 52.81
CA GLY A 99 -36.04 -8.41 52.99
C GLY A 99 -36.72 -7.73 51.80
N GLY A 100 -37.73 -8.43 51.27
CA GLY A 100 -38.98 -7.86 50.74
C GLY A 100 -38.92 -7.26 49.33
N ASP A 101 -39.96 -7.30 48.49
CA ASP A 101 -41.23 -7.99 48.54
C ASP A 101 -41.77 -8.03 47.09
N VAL A 102 -42.33 -9.18 46.72
CA VAL A 102 -43.46 -9.44 45.80
C VAL A 102 -43.83 -8.38 44.74
N ALA A 103 -43.81 -8.76 43.46
CA ALA A 103 -45.03 -8.97 42.64
C ALA A 103 -44.73 -9.09 41.12
N VAL A 104 -45.03 -10.26 40.52
CA VAL A 104 -46.11 -10.50 39.51
C VAL A 104 -45.68 -10.18 38.05
N GLN A 105 -45.45 -11.14 37.15
CA GLN A 105 -46.33 -12.11 36.45
C GLN A 105 -46.64 -11.66 35.00
N THR A 106 -46.10 -12.44 34.06
CA THR A 106 -46.68 -12.97 32.80
C THR A 106 -47.08 -12.09 31.60
N VAL A 107 -46.44 -12.42 30.47
CA VAL A 107 -46.97 -12.81 29.13
C VAL A 107 -47.73 -11.76 28.31
N THR A 108 -47.23 -11.45 27.10
CA THR A 108 -47.86 -11.80 25.79
C THR A 108 -47.06 -11.21 24.62
N GLU A 109 -47.01 -11.97 23.52
CA GLU A 109 -46.56 -11.57 22.19
C GLU A 109 -47.46 -10.49 21.58
N ASN A 110 -46.89 -9.59 20.76
CA ASN A 110 -47.43 -9.26 19.43
C ASN A 110 -46.53 -8.32 18.62
N ASP A 111 -46.57 -8.55 17.32
CA ASP A 111 -45.89 -7.86 16.22
C ASP A 111 -46.22 -6.37 16.08
N GLY A 112 -45.27 -5.62 15.47
CA GLY A 112 -45.61 -4.46 14.65
C GLY A 112 -44.77 -3.19 14.84
N LYS A 113 -43.75 -3.05 13.99
CA LYS A 113 -43.42 -1.84 13.19
C LYS A 113 -42.95 -0.55 13.89
N SER A 114 -41.78 -0.10 13.40
CA SER A 114 -41.26 1.28 13.35
C SER A 114 -40.62 1.86 14.62
N LEU A 115 -39.41 2.41 14.46
CA LEU A 115 -38.78 3.58 15.11
C LEU A 115 -37.30 3.57 14.68
N ASP A 116 -36.85 4.51 13.87
CA ASP A 116 -36.23 5.78 14.28
C ASP A 116 -35.14 5.64 15.36
N SER A 117 -33.93 6.04 14.94
CA SER A 117 -32.91 6.80 15.65
C SER A 117 -32.45 6.39 17.07
N ALA A 118 -31.14 6.13 17.13
CA ALA A 118 -30.20 6.35 18.24
C ALA A 118 -30.25 5.44 19.48
N ASN A 119 -29.11 4.83 19.83
CA ASN A 119 -28.37 5.12 21.07
C ASN A 119 -27.11 4.25 21.21
N ILE A 120 -25.93 4.88 21.16
CA ILE A 120 -24.68 4.35 21.73
C ILE A 120 -24.54 4.99 23.12
N PRO A 121 -24.29 4.23 24.20
CA PRO A 121 -24.19 4.78 25.56
C PRO A 121 -23.01 5.74 25.73
N LYS A 122 -23.31 6.95 26.22
CA LYS A 122 -22.35 7.93 26.73
C LYS A 122 -21.69 7.38 28.01
N LEU A 123 -20.36 7.30 28.01
CA LEU A 123 -19.57 7.16 29.22
C LEU A 123 -19.17 8.56 29.70
N ASN A 124 -19.59 8.84 30.94
CA ASN A 124 -19.46 10.10 31.66
C ASN A 124 -18.02 10.26 32.15
N VAL A 125 -17.35 11.35 31.78
CA VAL A 125 -16.08 11.77 32.40
C VAL A 125 -16.36 13.11 33.08
N ASN A 126 -16.21 13.12 34.40
CA ASN A 126 -16.35 14.31 35.23
C ASN A 126 -15.10 15.20 35.06
N ASP A 127 -15.35 16.45 34.69
CA ASP A 127 -14.39 17.55 34.75
C ASP A 127 -14.07 17.89 36.21
N ASN A 128 -12.81 18.23 36.48
CA ASN A 128 -12.43 19.10 37.60
C ASN A 128 -11.15 19.85 37.20
N GLU A 129 -11.36 21.08 36.75
CA GLU A 129 -10.35 22.11 36.56
C GLU A 129 -9.84 22.60 37.93
N ASN A 130 -8.55 22.87 38.04
CA ASN A 130 -8.01 23.84 39.00
C ASN A 130 -6.64 24.33 38.51
N GLU A 131 -6.59 25.60 38.10
CA GLU A 131 -5.38 26.43 38.07
C GLU A 131 -4.80 26.57 39.48
N ILE A 132 -3.48 26.77 39.60
CA ILE A 132 -2.83 27.81 40.43
C ILE A 132 -1.33 27.94 40.05
N VAL A 133 -0.85 29.16 40.23
CA VAL A 133 0.31 29.89 39.70
C VAL A 133 1.70 29.51 40.28
N LYS A 134 2.73 29.84 39.47
CA LYS A 134 4.20 29.91 39.70
C LYS A 134 4.69 30.21 41.13
N ASP A 135 5.80 29.58 41.49
CA ASP A 135 7.05 30.26 41.85
C ASP A 135 8.26 29.29 41.76
N GLY A 136 9.44 29.82 41.39
CA GLY A 136 10.67 29.03 41.22
C GLY A 136 11.62 29.10 42.42
N ILE A 137 12.60 28.19 42.46
CA ILE A 137 14.01 28.35 42.88
C ILE A 137 14.78 27.07 42.52
N GLU A 138 16.01 27.24 42.00
CA GLU A 138 16.96 26.25 41.47
C GLU A 138 17.62 25.38 42.56
N ASN A 139 17.88 24.10 42.25
CA ASN A 139 19.23 23.48 42.20
C ASN A 139 19.20 21.94 42.14
N GLY A 140 20.06 21.37 41.29
CA GLY A 140 20.85 20.18 41.66
C GLY A 140 20.39 18.79 41.19
N ASN A 141 20.68 18.50 39.92
CA ASN A 141 21.16 17.23 39.37
C ASN A 141 20.29 15.93 39.39
N GLU A 142 20.30 15.30 38.21
CA GLU A 142 20.08 13.88 37.90
C GLU A 142 18.67 13.39 37.51
N ASN A 143 18.60 13.00 36.22
CA ASN A 143 17.62 12.12 35.57
C ASN A 143 16.19 12.63 35.41
N VAL A 144 16.01 13.60 34.53
CA VAL A 144 14.76 13.69 33.74
C VAL A 144 14.80 12.56 32.73
N LYS A 145 14.30 11.37 33.11
CA LYS A 145 13.71 10.47 32.11
C LYS A 145 12.49 11.22 31.59
N GLU A 146 12.66 11.95 30.50
CA GLU A 146 11.53 12.47 29.72
C GLU A 146 10.57 11.29 29.51
N ASN A 147 9.29 11.51 29.80
CA ASN A 147 8.24 10.57 29.47
C ASN A 147 8.23 10.44 27.94
N GLU A 148 9.03 9.51 27.45
CA GLU A 148 9.23 9.27 26.05
C GLU A 148 7.88 8.94 25.41
N SER A 149 7.50 9.70 24.37
CA SER A 149 6.22 9.47 23.71
C SER A 149 6.20 8.09 23.08
N GLU A 150 5.01 7.49 23.01
CA GLU A 150 4.82 6.12 22.51
C GLU A 150 5.45 5.92 21.13
N ILE A 151 5.26 6.88 20.22
CA ILE A 151 5.82 6.84 18.86
C ILE A 151 7.34 6.82 18.84
N VAL A 152 8.02 7.52 19.77
CA VAL A 152 9.48 7.50 19.87
C VAL A 152 9.94 6.12 20.34
N THR A 153 9.24 5.53 21.31
CA THR A 153 9.52 4.16 21.78
C THR A 153 9.37 3.14 20.64
N LEU A 154 8.31 3.26 19.84
CA LEU A 154 8.06 2.42 18.66
C LEU A 154 9.18 2.55 17.62
N CYS A 155 9.67 3.78 17.39
CA CYS A 155 10.80 4.03 16.50
C CYS A 155 12.11 3.41 17.02
N LYS A 156 12.42 3.59 18.31
CA LYS A 156 13.64 3.03 18.95
C LYS A 156 13.65 1.50 18.93
N THR A 157 12.50 0.89 19.20
CA THR A 157 12.33 -0.57 19.26
C THR A 157 12.15 -1.21 17.88
N MET A 158 12.08 -0.40 16.81
CA MET A 158 11.83 -0.87 15.43
C MET A 158 10.51 -1.64 15.28
N ASP A 159 9.49 -1.36 16.09
CA ASP A 159 8.18 -2.01 15.98
C ASP A 159 7.38 -1.41 14.82
N SER A 160 7.62 -1.93 13.61
CA SER A 160 6.95 -1.49 12.38
C SER A 160 5.43 -1.68 12.40
N ARG A 161 4.93 -2.69 13.11
CA ARG A 161 3.48 -2.97 13.22
C ARG A 161 2.83 -2.04 14.23
N GLY A 162 3.43 -1.85 15.40
CA GLY A 162 3.00 -0.89 16.40
C GLY A 162 3.04 0.53 15.85
N PHE A 163 4.11 0.93 15.18
CA PHE A 163 4.25 2.22 14.52
C PHE A 163 3.14 2.50 13.50
N ARG A 164 2.86 1.54 12.62
CA ARG A 164 1.75 1.67 11.66
C ARG A 164 0.40 1.79 12.37
N ARG A 165 0.18 1.00 13.42
CA ARG A 165 -1.07 1.00 14.21
C ARG A 165 -1.26 2.34 14.92
N TYR A 166 -0.21 2.88 15.53
CA TYR A 166 -0.21 4.19 16.18
C TYR A 166 -0.69 5.26 15.19
N ILE A 167 -0.07 5.33 14.01
CA ILE A 167 -0.43 6.29 12.97
C ILE A 167 -1.89 6.08 12.54
N LEU A 168 -2.30 4.84 12.28
CA LEU A 168 -3.67 4.51 11.90
C LEU A 168 -4.72 4.98 12.91
N MET A 169 -4.41 4.90 14.21
CA MET A 169 -5.31 5.30 15.29
C MET A 169 -5.42 6.82 15.44
N HIS A 170 -4.35 7.57 15.17
CA HIS A 170 -4.29 9.02 15.38
C HIS A 170 -4.61 9.88 14.14
N ILE A 171 -4.68 9.29 12.94
CA ILE A 171 -5.08 10.00 11.70
C ILE A 171 -6.41 10.77 11.84
N PRO A 172 -7.49 10.21 12.42
CA PRO A 172 -8.77 10.90 12.50
C PRO A 172 -8.73 12.13 13.40
N ASP A 173 -7.83 12.15 14.39
CA ASP A 173 -7.79 13.16 15.43
C ASP A 173 -6.93 14.34 15.00
N ASP A 174 -5.68 14.07 14.59
CA ASP A 174 -4.75 15.13 14.19
C ASP A 174 -3.66 14.64 13.22
N GLU A 175 -3.99 14.66 11.93
CA GLU A 175 -3.04 14.34 10.84
C GLU A 175 -1.92 15.39 10.70
N ALA A 176 -2.10 16.62 11.20
CA ALA A 176 -1.09 17.66 11.14
C ALA A 176 -0.02 17.45 12.21
N ALA A 177 -0.43 17.14 13.45
CA ALA A 177 0.47 16.76 14.53
C ALA A 177 1.33 15.54 14.15
N LEU A 178 0.75 14.54 13.47
CA LEU A 178 1.52 13.39 12.97
C LEU A 178 2.64 13.80 12.00
N ARG A 179 2.41 14.78 11.12
CA ARG A 179 3.44 15.26 10.18
C ARG A 179 4.60 15.97 10.86
N GLU A 180 4.42 16.45 12.08
CA GLU A 180 5.48 17.07 12.89
C GLU A 180 6.17 16.03 13.79
N GLN A 181 5.38 15.20 14.47
CA GLN A 181 5.88 14.23 15.45
C GLN A 181 6.59 13.04 14.80
N VAL A 182 6.05 12.50 13.70
CA VAL A 182 6.58 11.28 13.07
C VAL A 182 8.01 11.50 12.55
N PRO A 183 8.33 12.58 11.79
CA PRO A 183 9.70 12.83 11.37
C PRO A 183 10.67 13.01 12.54
N GLU A 184 10.25 13.68 13.62
CA GLU A 184 11.10 13.86 14.81
C GLU A 184 11.38 12.52 15.50
N ALA A 185 10.35 11.70 15.68
CA ALA A 185 10.47 10.37 16.28
C ALA A 185 11.36 9.43 15.45
N LEU A 186 11.33 9.53 14.11
CA LEU A 186 12.18 8.72 13.22
C LEU A 186 13.68 8.93 13.46
N LYS A 187 14.11 10.09 14.01
CA LYS A 187 15.51 10.33 14.39
C LYS A 187 16.01 9.36 15.46
N SER A 188 15.10 8.83 16.28
CA SER A 188 15.44 7.86 17.32
C SER A 188 15.50 6.42 16.80
N SER A 189 15.12 6.19 15.55
CA SER A 189 15.15 4.86 14.95
C SER A 189 16.58 4.46 14.56
N PRO A 190 17.04 3.25 14.91
CA PRO A 190 18.32 2.73 14.44
C PRO A 190 18.39 2.57 12.92
N ASN A 191 17.25 2.33 12.26
CA ASN A 191 17.16 2.19 10.81
C ASN A 191 15.80 2.70 10.31
N PRO A 192 15.63 4.03 10.16
CA PRO A 192 14.35 4.62 9.80
C PRO A 192 13.86 4.16 8.42
N ALA A 193 14.76 3.94 7.46
CA ALA A 193 14.42 3.46 6.13
C ALA A 193 13.74 2.07 6.18
N LYS A 194 14.33 1.14 6.95
CA LYS A 194 13.78 -0.21 7.13
C LYS A 194 12.45 -0.17 7.90
N LEU A 195 12.38 0.59 8.99
CA LEU A 195 11.17 0.74 9.79
C LEU A 195 9.99 1.22 8.94
N VAL A 196 10.21 2.29 8.17
CA VAL A 196 9.22 2.88 7.27
C VAL A 196 8.77 1.84 6.24
N PHE A 197 9.71 1.18 5.55
CA PHE A 197 9.37 0.18 4.53
C PHE A 197 8.61 -1.03 5.09
N GLU A 198 8.95 -1.52 6.28
CA GLU A 198 8.21 -2.62 6.88
C GLU A 198 6.82 -2.18 7.35
N SER A 199 6.68 -0.96 7.85
CA SER A 199 5.41 -0.43 8.38
C SER A 199 4.35 -0.22 7.30
N ILE A 200 4.77 0.09 6.06
CA ILE A 200 3.82 0.17 4.92
C ILE A 200 3.19 -1.19 4.62
N GLY A 201 3.78 -2.31 5.00
CA GLY A 201 3.24 -3.65 4.75
C GLY A 201 3.03 -3.93 3.25
N ARG A 202 2.01 -4.73 2.90
CA ARG A 202 1.76 -5.17 1.50
C ARG A 202 0.41 -4.70 0.93
N PHE A 203 -0.12 -3.56 1.39
CA PHE A 203 -1.43 -3.09 0.89
C PHE A 203 -1.43 -2.80 -0.61
N TYR A 204 -0.26 -2.53 -1.18
CA TYR A 204 -0.10 -2.22 -2.59
C TYR A 204 -0.33 -3.42 -3.51
N VAL A 205 -0.37 -4.65 -2.97
CA VAL A 205 -0.57 -5.88 -3.75
C VAL A 205 -2.04 -6.09 -4.09
N SER A 206 -2.96 -5.69 -3.21
CA SER A 206 -4.38 -5.89 -3.46
C SER A 206 -4.96 -4.75 -4.29
N GLY A 207 -5.98 -5.06 -5.09
CA GLY A 207 -6.43 -4.16 -6.13
C GLY A 207 -7.29 -2.99 -5.65
N SER A 208 -7.24 -1.86 -6.36
CA SER A 208 -7.91 -0.61 -5.97
C SER A 208 -9.41 -0.83 -5.68
N LYS A 209 -10.09 -1.62 -6.53
CA LYS A 209 -11.52 -1.96 -6.38
C LYS A 209 -11.84 -2.80 -5.14
N ALA A 210 -10.94 -3.63 -4.67
CA ALA A 210 -11.16 -4.42 -3.44
C ALA A 210 -11.04 -3.51 -2.21
N TYR A 211 -10.10 -2.56 -2.25
CA TYR A 211 -9.77 -1.68 -1.15
C TYR A 211 -10.80 -0.58 -0.87
N MET A 212 -11.35 0.03 -1.92
CA MET A 212 -12.29 1.15 -1.74
C MET A 212 -13.64 0.73 -1.15
N LYS A 213 -13.89 -0.58 -0.97
CA LYS A 213 -15.14 -1.11 -0.43
C LYS A 213 -15.26 -1.01 1.08
N THR A 214 -14.14 -0.92 1.80
CA THR A 214 -14.13 -1.01 3.26
C THR A 214 -13.40 0.17 3.90
N PRO A 215 -14.03 0.93 4.82
CA PRO A 215 -13.42 2.11 5.44
C PRO A 215 -12.10 1.84 6.16
N HIS A 216 -11.95 0.67 6.78
CA HIS A 216 -10.72 0.30 7.50
C HIS A 216 -9.52 0.14 6.56
N MET A 217 -9.72 -0.46 5.36
CA MET A 217 -8.62 -0.65 4.41
C MET A 217 -8.22 0.68 3.74
N VAL A 218 -9.17 1.60 3.56
CA VAL A 218 -8.88 2.98 3.09
C VAL A 218 -7.96 3.67 4.09
N ARG A 219 -8.30 3.65 5.38
CA ARG A 219 -7.46 4.23 6.43
C ARG A 219 -6.08 3.56 6.53
N ALA A 220 -6.01 2.24 6.37
CA ALA A 220 -4.74 1.52 6.36
C ALA A 220 -3.82 1.95 5.21
N ARG A 221 -4.36 2.35 4.07
CA ARG A 221 -3.61 2.95 2.95
C ARG A 221 -3.19 4.37 3.26
N GLN A 222 -4.09 5.20 3.80
CA GLN A 222 -3.78 6.57 4.21
C GLN A 222 -2.61 6.60 5.20
N ALA A 223 -2.62 5.73 6.21
CA ALA A 223 -1.51 5.59 7.16
C ALA A 223 -0.19 5.26 6.47
N SER A 224 -0.21 4.36 5.49
CA SER A 224 1.02 3.98 4.79
C SER A 224 1.54 5.09 3.87
N VAL A 225 0.65 5.85 3.23
CA VAL A 225 1.01 7.01 2.41
C VAL A 225 1.57 8.12 3.30
N LEU A 226 0.94 8.39 4.46
CA LEU A 226 1.42 9.38 5.42
C LEU A 226 2.80 9.01 5.98
N VAL A 227 3.05 7.73 6.27
CA VAL A 227 4.36 7.23 6.67
C VAL A 227 5.44 7.54 5.63
N LEU A 228 5.17 7.28 4.34
CA LEU A 228 6.11 7.58 3.27
C LEU A 228 6.36 9.09 3.11
N GLU A 229 5.31 9.90 3.29
CA GLU A 229 5.41 11.36 3.29
C GLU A 229 6.29 11.86 4.44
N CYS A 230 6.07 11.37 5.65
CA CYS A 230 6.87 11.71 6.84
C CYS A 230 8.33 11.29 6.69
N TYR A 231 8.60 10.13 6.07
CA TYR A 231 9.95 9.66 5.81
C TYR A 231 10.74 10.60 4.87
N LEU A 232 10.08 11.11 3.84
CA LEU A 232 10.69 12.11 2.96
C LEU A 232 10.88 13.45 3.67
N MET A 233 9.95 13.85 4.54
CA MET A 233 10.08 15.06 5.35
C MET A 233 11.23 14.98 6.36
N PHE A 234 11.44 13.81 6.96
CA PHE A 234 12.57 13.47 7.83
C PHE A 234 13.94 13.64 7.13
N GLY A 235 13.99 13.54 5.79
CA GLY A 235 15.24 13.62 5.03
C GLY A 235 15.77 12.26 4.56
N GLY A 236 14.91 11.24 4.47
CA GLY A 236 15.29 9.88 4.05
C GLY A 236 16.09 9.79 2.73
N VAL A 237 15.96 10.81 1.87
CA VAL A 237 16.66 10.98 0.59
C VAL A 237 18.18 11.15 0.73
N GLU A 238 18.66 11.71 1.84
CA GLU A 238 20.08 12.10 1.98
C GLU A 238 20.99 10.94 2.46
N SER A 239 20.41 9.85 2.94
CA SER A 239 21.13 8.66 3.44
C SER A 239 21.40 7.61 2.35
N GLU A 240 21.47 7.99 1.07
CA GLU A 240 21.66 7.06 -0.06
C GLU A 240 22.91 6.15 0.10
N LYS A 241 23.87 6.58 0.94
CA LYS A 241 25.09 5.86 1.35
C LYS A 241 24.90 4.82 2.46
N GLU A 242 23.80 4.87 3.22
CA GLU A 242 23.50 3.99 4.36
C GLU A 242 22.28 3.08 4.17
N VAL A 243 21.44 3.31 3.15
CA VAL A 243 20.34 2.37 2.85
C VAL A 243 20.92 1.04 2.38
N ASP A 244 20.71 0.00 3.19
CA ASP A 244 21.16 -1.37 2.93
C ASP A 244 20.80 -1.83 1.51
N LYS A 245 21.77 -2.49 0.84
CA LYS A 245 21.57 -3.06 -0.50
C LYS A 245 20.41 -4.06 -0.52
N SER A 246 20.22 -4.83 0.55
CA SER A 246 19.11 -5.75 0.66
C SER A 246 17.76 -5.00 0.64
N LEU A 247 17.65 -3.95 1.46
CA LEU A 247 16.47 -3.09 1.53
C LEU A 247 16.17 -2.40 0.20
N LYS A 248 17.18 -1.88 -0.52
CA LYS A 248 16.97 -1.28 -1.85
C LYS A 248 16.37 -2.28 -2.84
N LYS A 249 16.79 -3.55 -2.77
CA LYS A 249 16.23 -4.62 -3.62
C LYS A 249 14.77 -4.91 -3.25
N ASP A 250 14.47 -5.03 -1.97
CA ASP A 250 13.12 -5.33 -1.48
C ASP A 250 12.15 -4.20 -1.82
N VAL A 251 12.56 -2.94 -1.62
CA VAL A 251 11.79 -1.76 -2.03
C VAL A 251 11.59 -1.74 -3.54
N GLY A 252 12.64 -2.02 -4.31
CA GLY A 252 12.56 -2.12 -5.77
C GLY A 252 11.56 -3.18 -6.24
N PHE A 253 11.54 -4.33 -5.58
CA PHE A 253 10.59 -5.40 -5.87
C PHE A 253 9.15 -4.99 -5.51
N ALA A 254 8.93 -4.40 -4.33
CA ALA A 254 7.63 -3.89 -3.92
C ALA A 254 7.08 -2.82 -4.88
N ALA A 255 7.93 -1.86 -5.29
CA ALA A 255 7.56 -0.84 -6.26
C ALA A 255 7.19 -1.45 -7.63
N PHE A 256 7.92 -2.49 -8.05
CA PHE A 256 7.64 -3.21 -9.29
C PHE A 256 6.30 -3.98 -9.22
N GLU A 257 6.03 -4.70 -8.12
CA GLU A 257 4.74 -5.38 -7.91
C GLU A 257 3.58 -4.37 -7.93
N TRP A 258 3.74 -3.24 -7.25
CA TRP A 258 2.72 -2.18 -7.22
C TRP A 258 2.45 -1.63 -8.63
N ARG A 259 3.50 -1.30 -9.38
CA ARG A 259 3.38 -0.83 -10.77
C ARG A 259 2.68 -1.86 -11.64
N ASN A 260 3.08 -3.13 -11.57
CA ASN A 260 2.51 -4.19 -12.38
C ASN A 260 1.02 -4.39 -12.09
N ARG A 261 0.62 -4.33 -10.82
CA ARG A 261 -0.80 -4.35 -10.46
C ARG A 261 -1.55 -3.18 -11.09
N MET A 262 -1.01 -1.97 -11.04
CA MET A 262 -1.64 -0.79 -11.69
C MET A 262 -1.76 -0.97 -13.20
N VAL A 263 -0.77 -1.60 -13.84
CA VAL A 263 -0.83 -1.95 -15.27
C VAL A 263 -1.97 -2.93 -15.55
N VAL A 264 -2.14 -3.97 -14.73
CA VAL A 264 -3.26 -4.92 -14.85
C VAL A 264 -4.62 -4.25 -14.63
N GLU A 265 -4.69 -3.21 -13.80
CA GLU A 265 -5.91 -2.46 -13.52
C GLU A 265 -6.29 -1.40 -14.57
N GLY A 266 -5.56 -1.32 -15.69
CA GLY A 266 -5.84 -0.39 -16.77
C GLY A 266 -4.71 0.60 -17.09
N GLY A 267 -3.55 0.44 -16.47
CA GLY A 267 -2.38 1.27 -16.71
C GLY A 267 -2.11 2.28 -15.60
N VAL A 268 -0.85 2.72 -15.48
CA VAL A 268 -0.44 3.75 -14.49
C VAL A 268 -1.19 5.08 -14.71
N ALA A 269 -1.53 5.41 -15.96
CA ALA A 269 -2.31 6.60 -16.30
C ALA A 269 -3.77 6.57 -15.80
N MET A 270 -4.29 5.40 -15.42
CA MET A 270 -5.65 5.22 -14.88
C MET A 270 -5.66 5.02 -13.36
N ALA A 271 -4.52 5.22 -12.70
CA ALA A 271 -4.39 5.04 -11.28
C ALA A 271 -5.24 6.02 -10.46
N VAL A 272 -5.77 5.54 -9.34
CA VAL A 272 -6.40 6.42 -8.33
C VAL A 272 -5.33 7.19 -7.55
N GLU A 273 -5.71 8.36 -7.02
CA GLU A 273 -4.78 9.28 -6.35
C GLU A 273 -3.91 8.61 -5.28
N ILE A 274 -4.51 7.83 -4.38
CA ILE A 274 -3.79 7.20 -3.26
C ILE A 274 -2.74 6.18 -3.72
N ASP A 275 -2.99 5.50 -4.84
CA ASP A 275 -2.01 4.58 -5.45
C ASP A 275 -0.89 5.36 -6.13
N ALA A 276 -1.24 6.37 -6.92
CA ALA A 276 -0.26 7.21 -7.59
C ALA A 276 0.66 7.92 -6.57
N ARG A 277 0.07 8.52 -5.54
CA ARG A 277 0.77 9.18 -4.44
C ARG A 277 1.63 8.20 -3.65
N GLY A 278 1.09 7.06 -3.26
CA GLY A 278 1.83 6.06 -2.51
C GLY A 278 3.05 5.52 -3.27
N LEU A 279 2.86 5.12 -4.53
CA LEU A 279 3.96 4.62 -5.36
C LEU A 279 4.98 5.71 -5.67
N LEU A 280 4.54 6.95 -5.94
CA LEU A 280 5.44 8.09 -6.13
C LEU A 280 6.31 8.32 -4.89
N LEU A 281 5.71 8.41 -3.71
CA LEU A 281 6.44 8.65 -2.46
C LEU A 281 7.45 7.52 -2.16
N LEU A 282 7.09 6.26 -2.47
CA LEU A 282 8.01 5.13 -2.34
C LEU A 282 9.24 5.28 -3.25
N ILE A 283 9.04 5.50 -4.55
CA ILE A 283 10.18 5.56 -5.50
C ILE A 283 11.02 6.82 -5.34
N VAL A 284 10.42 7.95 -4.92
CA VAL A 284 11.19 9.19 -4.70
C VAL A 284 11.92 9.19 -3.35
N GLY A 285 11.47 8.38 -2.39
CA GLY A 285 12.10 8.23 -1.07
C GLY A 285 13.23 7.20 -1.04
N PHE A 286 13.13 6.13 -1.81
CA PHE A 286 14.12 5.03 -1.80
C PHE A 286 14.94 4.92 -3.10
N GLY A 287 14.58 5.70 -4.13
CA GLY A 287 15.27 5.73 -5.42
C GLY A 287 14.40 5.19 -6.55
N ILE A 288 14.50 5.85 -7.72
CA ILE A 288 13.71 5.52 -8.90
C ILE A 288 14.46 4.45 -9.70
N SER A 289 13.89 3.25 -9.74
CA SER A 289 14.41 2.14 -10.58
C SER A 289 14.26 2.46 -12.07
N ASN A 290 15.15 1.91 -12.89
CA ASN A 290 15.08 1.99 -14.36
C ASN A 290 13.84 1.28 -14.95
N LEU A 291 13.17 0.44 -14.16
CA LEU A 291 11.90 -0.21 -14.52
C LEU A 291 10.73 0.76 -14.68
N PHE A 292 10.87 1.98 -14.15
CA PHE A 292 9.87 3.04 -14.31
C PHE A 292 10.20 3.87 -15.56
N THR A 293 9.30 3.89 -16.53
CA THR A 293 9.44 4.78 -17.69
C THR A 293 9.21 6.23 -17.26
N ASN A 294 9.68 7.18 -18.08
CA ASN A 294 9.38 8.60 -17.82
C ASN A 294 7.88 8.89 -17.86
N GLU A 295 7.13 8.16 -18.69
CA GLU A 295 5.68 8.24 -18.76
C GLU A 295 5.03 7.73 -17.47
N ASP A 296 5.54 6.64 -16.88
CA ASP A 296 5.05 6.16 -15.57
C ASP A 296 5.25 7.24 -14.50
N VAL A 297 6.47 7.80 -14.39
CA VAL A 297 6.78 8.84 -13.39
C VAL A 297 5.92 10.09 -13.61
N LEU A 298 5.74 10.51 -14.87
CA LEU A 298 4.90 11.66 -15.21
C LEU A 298 3.44 11.44 -14.80
N ASN A 299 2.88 10.26 -15.09
CA ASN A 299 1.52 9.93 -14.68
C ASN A 299 1.38 9.85 -13.16
N LEU A 300 2.35 9.27 -12.46
CA LEU A 300 2.37 9.25 -11.00
C LEU A 300 2.35 10.67 -10.41
N VAL A 301 3.20 11.57 -10.91
CA VAL A 301 3.23 12.98 -10.45
C VAL A 301 1.92 13.71 -10.74
N ARG A 302 1.32 13.49 -11.92
CA ARG A 302 0.04 14.12 -12.29
C ARG A 302 -1.11 13.65 -11.39
N LEU A 303 -1.17 12.36 -11.10
CA LEU A 303 -2.26 11.73 -10.37
C LEU A 303 -2.08 11.77 -8.84
N SER A 304 -0.90 12.11 -8.33
CA SER A 304 -0.58 12.09 -6.89
C SER A 304 -1.08 13.30 -6.09
N ASN A 305 -1.85 14.20 -6.70
CA ASN A 305 -2.20 15.50 -6.12
C ASN A 305 -0.93 16.29 -5.70
N PRO A 306 -0.08 16.67 -6.68
CA PRO A 306 1.27 17.18 -6.42
C PRO A 306 1.28 18.50 -5.63
N GLY A 307 0.17 19.25 -5.61
CA GLY A 307 0.04 20.46 -4.79
C GLY A 307 0.23 20.18 -3.30
N GLN A 308 -0.40 19.11 -2.79
CA GLN A 308 -0.34 18.73 -1.38
C GLN A 308 1.04 18.20 -0.95
N ILE A 309 1.74 17.50 -1.84
CA ILE A 309 3.06 16.92 -1.55
C ILE A 309 4.23 17.73 -2.14
N SER A 310 3.98 18.95 -2.61
CA SER A 310 4.97 19.72 -3.38
C SER A 310 6.25 20.02 -2.59
N GLN A 311 6.14 20.23 -1.28
CA GLN A 311 7.28 20.46 -0.40
C GLN A 311 8.17 19.22 -0.30
N VAL A 312 7.53 18.06 -0.24
CA VAL A 312 8.17 16.74 -0.13
C VAL A 312 8.87 16.37 -1.44
N LEU A 313 8.17 16.54 -2.57
CA LEU A 313 8.72 16.24 -3.90
C LEU A 313 9.94 17.11 -4.24
N ARG A 314 9.95 18.38 -3.83
CA ARG A 314 11.09 19.30 -4.04
C ARG A 314 12.35 18.86 -3.31
N LYS A 315 12.23 18.10 -2.23
CA LYS A 315 13.37 17.53 -1.50
C LYS A 315 13.95 16.27 -2.16
N SER A 316 13.25 15.65 -3.12
CA SER A 316 13.73 14.43 -3.76
C SER A 316 14.78 14.70 -4.84
N GLN A 317 16.03 14.34 -4.53
CA GLN A 317 17.12 14.33 -5.51
C GLN A 317 16.89 13.31 -6.63
N ALA A 318 16.28 12.16 -6.33
CA ALA A 318 15.99 11.12 -7.31
C ALA A 318 15.03 11.64 -8.40
N LEU A 319 13.96 12.33 -7.99
CA LEU A 319 13.02 12.95 -8.91
C LEU A 319 13.68 14.08 -9.70
N PHE A 320 14.48 14.93 -9.03
CA PHE A 320 15.22 16.01 -9.68
C PHE A 320 16.18 15.52 -10.77
N LYS A 321 16.99 14.49 -10.50
CA LYS A 321 17.89 13.85 -11.48
C LYS A 321 17.10 13.29 -12.66
N ARG A 322 16.01 12.58 -12.38
CA ARG A 322 15.16 11.97 -13.42
C ARG A 322 14.54 13.00 -14.36
N VAL A 323 14.06 14.13 -13.82
CA VAL A 323 13.44 15.21 -14.60
C VAL A 323 14.48 16.04 -15.35
N SER A 324 15.66 16.26 -14.76
CA SER A 324 16.72 17.08 -15.36
C SER A 324 17.46 16.39 -16.51
N GLY A 325 17.27 15.07 -16.69
CA GLY A 325 18.00 14.28 -17.70
C GLY A 325 19.51 14.24 -17.46
N LYS A 326 19.96 14.56 -16.24
CA LYS A 326 21.36 14.66 -15.80
C LYS A 326 21.59 13.75 -14.62
#